data_AF-A0A9E1KXP1-F1
#
_entry.id   AF-A0A9E1KXP1-F1
#
_cell.length_a   1.000
_cell.length_b   1.000
_cell.length_c   1.000
_cell.angle_alpha   90.00
_cell.angle_beta   90.00
_cell.angle_gamma   90.00
#
_symmetry.space_group_name_H-M   'P 1'
#
loop_
_entity.id
_entity.type
_entity.pdbx_description
1 polymer ?
#
loop_
_entity_poly.entity_id
_entity_poly.type
_entity_poly.pdbx_seq_one_letter_code
_entity_poly.pdbx_strand_id
1 'polypeptide(L)'
;MQKSKIRKKPVKYPFLIHGDALQQSTSFPSHTHGLNDIGQPELMIDPLAFGPQGNAGWIDAAYDYFKKSKGKKIIKRILKGKTFEISANKLDKKWKGAPNYKICFRLVPNTFEGVKLAYEPECTEVRPDLVVVQIYVKGDDFALTDAYYKGGVTW
;
A
#
# COMPACT_ATOMS: atom_id res chain seq x y z
N MET A 1 -27.57 -28.63 14.73
CA MET A 1 -27.32 -27.19 14.49
C MET A 1 -25.98 -26.80 15.12
N GLN A 2 -24.93 -26.59 14.32
CA GLN A 2 -23.62 -26.16 14.82
C GLN A 2 -23.64 -24.66 15.13
N LYS A 3 -23.22 -24.30 16.34
CA LYS A 3 -23.12 -22.92 16.85
C LYS A 3 -22.21 -22.10 15.93
N SER A 4 -22.75 -21.01 15.40
CA SER A 4 -22.02 -20.11 14.51
C SER A 4 -20.86 -19.44 15.25
N LYS A 5 -19.76 -19.32 14.52
CA LYS A 5 -18.42 -18.98 14.96
C LYS A 5 -18.36 -17.57 15.57
N ILE A 6 -17.56 -17.46 16.63
CA ILE A 6 -17.10 -16.23 17.29
C ILE A 6 -16.92 -15.10 16.26
N ARG A 7 -17.77 -14.07 16.33
CA ARG A 7 -17.56 -12.80 15.62
C ARG A 7 -16.30 -12.16 16.21
N LYS A 8 -15.15 -12.29 15.54
CA LYS A 8 -13.95 -11.53 15.89
C LYS A 8 -14.32 -10.04 15.81
N LYS A 9 -14.05 -9.28 16.88
CA LYS A 9 -14.19 -7.82 16.86
C LYS A 9 -13.40 -7.29 15.65
N PRO A 10 -13.94 -6.35 14.86
CA PRO A 10 -13.20 -5.75 13.76
C PRO A 10 -11.90 -5.17 14.31
N VAL A 11 -10.77 -5.51 13.69
CA VAL A 11 -9.48 -4.89 14.03
C VAL A 11 -9.60 -3.44 13.60
N LYS A 12 -9.59 -2.52 14.57
CA LYS A 12 -9.66 -1.09 14.30
C LYS A 12 -8.23 -0.59 14.01
N TYR A 13 -7.91 -0.41 12.73
CA TYR A 13 -6.69 0.27 12.32
C TYR A 13 -6.81 1.78 12.58
N PRO A 14 -5.69 2.50 12.81
CA PRO A 14 -5.71 3.94 13.04
C PRO A 14 -5.78 4.77 11.75
N PHE A 15 -6.12 4.14 10.63
CA PHE A 15 -6.18 4.74 9.31
C PHE A 15 -7.41 4.22 8.56
N LEU A 16 -7.81 4.95 7.53
CA LEU A 16 -8.77 4.49 6.52
C LEU A 16 -8.01 4.02 5.29
N ILE A 17 -8.53 3.02 4.59
CA ILE A 17 -8.03 2.62 3.27
C ILE A 17 -9.03 3.12 2.24
N HIS A 18 -8.54 3.90 1.30
CA HIS A 18 -9.28 4.34 0.13
C HIS A 18 -8.84 3.49 -1.07
N GLY A 19 -9.80 3.02 -1.86
CA GLY A 19 -9.59 2.47 -3.19
C GLY A 19 -10.49 3.23 -4.16
N ASP A 20 -10.14 3.21 -5.45
CA ASP A 20 -10.75 4.03 -6.51
C ASP A 20 -12.28 4.19 -6.36
N ALA A 21 -12.71 5.39 -6.00
CA ALA A 21 -14.12 5.77 -5.91
C ALA A 21 -14.71 6.20 -7.27
N LEU A 22 -13.86 6.41 -8.30
CA LEU A 22 -14.22 7.08 -9.55
C LEU A 22 -14.59 6.10 -10.68
N GLN A 23 -14.16 4.83 -10.63
CA GLN A 23 -14.41 3.82 -11.68
C GLN A 23 -13.98 4.24 -13.10
N GLN A 24 -13.19 5.30 -13.22
CA GLN A 24 -12.68 5.79 -14.51
C GLN A 24 -11.37 5.06 -14.78
N SER A 25 -11.05 4.79 -16.06
CA SER A 25 -9.91 4.03 -16.58
C SER A 25 -8.52 4.55 -16.18
N THR A 26 -8.28 4.73 -14.89
CA THR A 26 -7.08 5.27 -14.26
C THR A 26 -6.48 4.19 -13.38
N SER A 27 -5.15 4.18 -13.26
CA SER A 27 -4.45 3.27 -12.34
C SER A 27 -4.45 3.86 -10.92
N PHE A 28 -5.63 4.19 -10.38
CA PHE A 28 -5.79 4.80 -9.05
C PHE A 28 -5.33 3.86 -7.93
N PRO A 29 -4.26 4.17 -7.18
CA PRO A 29 -3.75 3.25 -6.18
C PRO A 29 -4.60 3.23 -4.91
N SER A 30 -4.74 2.03 -4.35
CA SER A 30 -5.32 1.92 -3.02
C SER A 30 -4.33 2.46 -2.01
N HIS A 31 -4.77 3.26 -1.06
CA HIS A 31 -3.86 3.96 -0.15
C HIS A 31 -4.49 4.27 1.20
N THR A 32 -3.66 4.61 2.17
CA THR A 32 -4.10 4.95 3.52
C THR A 32 -4.28 6.45 3.71
N HIS A 33 -5.16 6.83 4.63
CA HIS A 33 -5.24 8.16 5.23
C HIS A 33 -5.17 8.08 6.77
N GLY A 34 -4.38 8.96 7.38
CA GLY A 34 -4.31 9.18 8.82
C GLY A 34 -3.05 8.60 9.50
N LEU A 35 -2.18 7.89 8.76
CA LEU A 35 -0.89 7.45 9.28
C LEU A 35 0.06 8.64 9.47
N ASN A 36 0.05 9.60 8.55
CA ASN A 36 0.91 10.78 8.64
C ASN A 36 0.60 11.61 9.90
N ASP A 37 -0.69 11.75 10.23
CA ASP A 37 -1.16 12.49 11.41
C ASP A 37 -0.65 11.89 12.75
N ILE A 38 -0.23 10.63 12.75
CA ILE A 38 0.37 9.95 13.90
C ILE A 38 1.89 9.70 13.74
N GLY A 39 2.53 10.41 12.80
CA GLY A 39 3.97 10.35 12.56
C GLY A 39 4.45 9.07 11.88
N GLN A 40 3.59 8.41 11.10
CA GLN A 40 3.94 7.22 10.30
C GLN A 40 3.79 7.52 8.80
N PRO A 41 4.57 6.88 7.92
CA PRO A 41 4.36 7.05 6.49
C PRO A 41 3.01 6.46 6.08
N GLU A 42 2.34 7.11 5.14
CA GLU A 42 1.20 6.51 4.46
C GLU A 42 1.66 5.33 3.61
N LEU A 43 0.75 4.40 3.35
CA LEU A 43 0.95 3.24 2.51
C LEU A 43 0.11 3.38 1.24
N MET A 44 0.75 3.17 0.10
CA MET A 44 0.10 3.20 -1.21
C MET A 44 0.46 1.92 -1.96
N ILE A 45 -0.52 1.23 -2.54
CA ILE A 45 -0.33 0.00 -3.29
C ILE A 45 -0.89 0.14 -4.70
N ASP A 46 -0.14 -0.39 -5.65
CA ASP A 46 -0.56 -0.50 -7.04
C ASP A 46 -1.96 -1.14 -7.16
N PRO A 47 -2.91 -0.54 -7.91
CA PRO A 47 -4.25 -1.10 -8.02
C PRO A 47 -4.30 -2.47 -8.70
N LEU A 48 -3.35 -2.78 -9.58
CA LEU A 48 -3.40 -4.00 -10.38
C LEU A 48 -2.55 -5.14 -9.81
N ALA A 49 -1.63 -4.87 -8.88
CA ALA A 49 -0.77 -5.86 -8.25
C ALA A 49 -1.50 -7.10 -7.71
N PHE A 50 -2.74 -6.95 -7.23
CA PHE A 50 -3.52 -8.04 -6.64
C PHE A 50 -4.99 -8.06 -7.11
N GLY A 51 -5.33 -7.24 -8.11
CA GLY A 51 -6.68 -7.10 -8.65
C GLY A 51 -7.72 -6.52 -7.68
N PRO A 52 -9.00 -6.48 -8.08
CA PRO A 52 -10.06 -5.68 -7.44
C PRO A 52 -10.49 -6.15 -6.04
N GLN A 53 -9.99 -7.28 -5.54
CA GLN A 53 -10.49 -7.93 -4.32
C GLN A 53 -9.46 -7.98 -3.17
N GLY A 54 -8.22 -7.48 -3.35
CA GLY A 54 -7.09 -7.88 -2.50
C GLY A 54 -6.31 -6.79 -1.75
N ASN A 55 -6.27 -5.56 -2.25
CA ASN A 55 -5.26 -4.57 -1.82
C ASN A 55 -5.33 -4.16 -0.34
N ALA A 56 -6.53 -4.02 0.22
CA ALA A 56 -6.68 -3.61 1.61
C ALA A 56 -6.02 -4.60 2.60
N GLY A 57 -6.11 -5.90 2.33
CA GLY A 57 -5.46 -6.92 3.16
C GLY A 57 -3.93 -6.84 3.14
N TRP A 58 -3.34 -6.41 2.02
CA TRP A 58 -1.89 -6.20 1.91
C TRP A 58 -1.41 -4.98 2.68
N ILE A 59 -2.18 -3.89 2.64
CA ILE A 59 -1.92 -2.69 3.45
C ILE A 59 -1.98 -3.03 4.94
N ASP A 60 -3.04 -3.72 5.38
CA ASP A 60 -3.20 -4.17 6.76
C ASP A 60 -2.03 -5.05 7.22
N ALA A 61 -1.65 -6.04 6.41
CA ALA A 61 -0.53 -6.93 6.70
C ALA A 61 0.81 -6.18 6.77
N ALA A 62 1.02 -5.20 5.88
CA ALA A 62 2.20 -4.34 5.90
C ALA A 62 2.27 -3.49 7.16
N TYR A 63 1.17 -2.85 7.55
CA TYR A 63 1.08 -2.09 8.78
C TYR A 63 1.39 -2.96 10.02
N ASP A 64 0.76 -4.13 10.12
CA ASP A 64 0.99 -5.09 11.21
C ASP A 64 2.45 -5.58 11.27
N TYR A 65 3.10 -5.72 10.11
CA TYR A 65 4.51 -6.05 10.02
C TYR A 65 5.39 -4.91 10.55
N PHE A 66 5.15 -3.67 10.10
CA PHE A 66 5.98 -2.52 10.45
C PHE A 66 5.78 -2.01 11.87
N LYS A 67 4.59 -2.23 12.46
CA LYS A 67 4.30 -1.91 13.86
C LYS A 67 5.21 -2.66 14.85
N LYS A 68 5.72 -3.84 14.48
CA LYS A 68 6.62 -4.66 15.32
C LYS A 68 8.02 -4.04 15.41
N SER A 69 8.75 -4.31 16.49
CA SER A 69 10.08 -3.71 16.75
C SER A 69 11.09 -3.88 15.60
N LYS A 70 11.14 -5.07 14.98
CA LYS A 70 11.97 -5.32 13.78
C LYS A 70 11.47 -4.53 12.56
N GLY A 71 10.15 -4.41 12.40
CA GLY A 71 9.49 -3.64 11.35
C GLY A 71 9.82 -2.14 11.43
N LYS A 72 9.82 -1.55 12.64
CA LYS A 72 10.19 -0.15 12.84
C LYS A 72 11.61 0.18 12.34
N LYS A 73 12.56 -0.74 12.53
CA LYS A 73 13.93 -0.58 11.99
C LYS A 73 13.97 -0.60 10.46
N ILE A 74 13.08 -1.39 9.85
CA ILE A 74 12.97 -1.51 8.39
C ILE A 74 12.35 -0.23 7.82
N ILE A 75 11.27 0.29 8.41
CA ILE A 75 10.68 1.58 8.00
C ILE A 75 11.74 2.69 8.02
N LYS A 76 12.54 2.80 9.09
CA LYS A 76 13.62 3.80 9.14
C LYS A 76 14.64 3.68 8.01
N ARG A 77 14.85 2.48 7.45
CA ARG A 77 15.73 2.27 6.29
C ARG A 77 15.02 2.67 4.99
N ILE A 78 13.72 2.34 4.87
CA ILE A 78 12.90 2.74 3.73
C ILE A 78 12.83 4.26 3.62
N LEU A 79 12.60 4.95 4.74
CA LEU A 79 12.60 6.42 4.80
C LEU A 79 13.97 7.07 4.47
N LYS A 80 15.05 6.28 4.44
CA LYS A 80 16.38 6.70 3.95
C LYS A 80 16.62 6.30 2.48
N GLY A 81 15.57 5.97 1.75
CA GLY A 81 15.62 5.59 0.33
C GLY A 81 16.02 4.14 0.07
N LYS A 82 16.05 3.25 1.07
CA LYS A 82 16.38 1.83 0.84
C LYS A 82 15.13 1.00 0.55
N THR A 83 15.13 0.29 -0.57
CA THR A 83 14.08 -0.70 -0.85
C THR A 83 14.15 -1.86 0.14
N PHE A 84 12.99 -2.31 0.61
CA PHE A 84 12.86 -3.52 1.41
C PHE A 84 12.04 -4.56 0.66
N GLU A 85 12.51 -5.80 0.64
CA GLU A 85 11.82 -6.93 0.00
C GLU A 85 11.48 -8.00 1.04
N ILE A 86 10.29 -8.59 0.91
CA ILE A 86 9.84 -9.69 1.75
C ILE A 86 8.97 -10.66 0.94
N SER A 87 9.13 -11.95 1.17
CA SER A 87 8.21 -12.96 0.62
C SER A 87 6.81 -12.76 1.18
N ALA A 88 5.76 -12.87 0.35
CA ALA A 88 4.37 -12.67 0.77
C ALA A 88 3.99 -13.51 2.01
N ASN A 89 4.43 -14.78 2.05
CA ASN A 89 4.20 -15.69 3.18
C ASN A 89 4.88 -15.26 4.51
N LYS A 90 5.85 -14.35 4.46
CA LYS A 90 6.51 -13.77 5.64
C LYS A 90 5.87 -12.45 6.08
N LEU A 91 5.09 -11.80 5.21
CA LEU A 91 4.37 -10.57 5.52
C LEU A 91 3.21 -10.85 6.48
N ASP A 92 2.31 -11.76 6.09
CA ASP A 92 1.31 -12.35 6.98
C ASP A 92 1.37 -13.89 6.95
N LYS A 93 1.75 -14.46 8.09
CA LYS A 93 1.81 -15.92 8.29
C LYS A 93 0.44 -16.60 8.26
N LYS A 94 -0.65 -15.84 8.35
CA LYS A 94 -2.03 -16.37 8.33
C LYS A 94 -2.51 -16.68 6.92
N TRP A 95 -1.87 -16.15 5.88
CA TRP A 95 -2.22 -16.44 4.50
C TRP A 95 -1.74 -17.83 4.11
N LYS A 96 -2.66 -18.80 4.20
CA LYS A 96 -2.45 -20.14 3.67
C LYS A 96 -2.42 -20.07 2.15
N GLY A 97 -1.41 -20.70 1.53
CA GLY A 97 -1.23 -20.65 0.08
C GLY A 97 -0.80 -19.28 -0.44
N ALA A 98 -0.14 -18.46 0.39
CA ALA A 98 0.38 -17.18 -0.05
C ALA A 98 1.25 -17.35 -1.30
N PRO A 99 1.06 -16.50 -2.32
CA PRO A 99 1.76 -16.61 -3.59
C PRO A 99 3.28 -16.49 -3.42
N ASN A 100 4.03 -17.16 -4.30
CA ASN A 100 5.49 -17.26 -4.22
C ASN A 100 6.22 -16.08 -4.89
N TYR A 101 5.72 -14.85 -4.70
CA TYR A 101 6.42 -13.64 -5.12
C TYR A 101 6.86 -12.80 -3.93
N LYS A 102 7.72 -11.82 -4.22
CA LYS A 102 8.22 -10.86 -3.23
C LYS A 102 7.40 -9.58 -3.29
N ILE A 103 7.01 -9.10 -2.13
CA ILE A 103 6.47 -7.76 -1.92
C ILE A 103 7.62 -6.82 -1.63
N CYS A 104 7.61 -5.68 -2.29
CA CYS A 104 8.62 -4.65 -2.16
C CYS A 104 8.01 -3.38 -1.56
N PHE A 105 8.84 -2.64 -0.83
CA PHE A 105 8.50 -1.39 -0.19
C PHE A 105 9.57 -0.36 -0.51
N ARG A 106 9.17 0.81 -1.00
CA ARG A 106 10.07 1.94 -1.26
C ARG A 106 9.44 3.26 -0.83
N LEU A 107 10.27 4.21 -0.42
CA LEU A 107 9.85 5.60 -0.28
C LEU A 107 9.60 6.17 -1.68
N VAL A 108 8.50 6.91 -1.85
CA VAL A 108 8.21 7.66 -3.07
C VAL A 108 8.07 9.14 -2.75
N PRO A 109 8.54 10.04 -3.64
CA PRO A 109 8.36 11.47 -3.45
C PRO A 109 6.89 11.84 -3.63
N ASN A 110 6.45 12.92 -2.99
CA ASN A 110 5.09 13.46 -3.16
C ASN A 110 4.82 13.97 -4.59
N THR A 111 5.86 14.20 -5.39
CA THR A 111 5.76 14.55 -6.81
C THR A 111 5.48 13.37 -7.73
N PHE A 112 5.55 12.13 -7.22
CA PHE A 112 5.24 10.93 -7.99
C PHE A 112 3.75 10.91 -8.37
N GLU A 113 3.44 10.58 -9.61
CA GLU A 113 2.06 10.71 -10.12
C GLU A 113 1.06 9.81 -9.40
N GLY A 114 1.48 8.61 -8.97
CA GLY A 114 0.63 7.75 -8.14
C GLY A 114 0.26 8.40 -6.81
N VAL A 115 1.16 9.22 -6.23
CA VAL A 115 0.88 9.94 -4.98
C VAL A 115 -0.08 11.11 -5.24
N LYS A 116 0.10 11.87 -6.32
CA LYS A 116 -0.84 12.94 -6.70
C LYS A 116 -2.23 12.37 -6.91
N LEU A 117 -2.34 11.30 -7.69
CA LEU A 117 -3.61 10.63 -7.98
C LEU A 117 -4.30 10.13 -6.70
N ALA A 118 -3.54 9.58 -5.75
CA ALA A 118 -4.08 9.11 -4.47
C ALA A 118 -4.61 10.25 -3.58
N TYR A 119 -3.79 11.28 -3.35
CA TYR A 119 -4.02 12.20 -2.24
C TYR A 119 -4.61 13.54 -2.67
N GLU A 120 -4.42 13.94 -3.93
CA GLU A 120 -4.82 15.24 -4.47
C GLU A 120 -5.25 15.10 -5.95
N PRO A 121 -6.22 14.23 -6.30
CA PRO A 121 -6.58 13.96 -7.70
C PRO A 121 -7.08 15.19 -8.47
N GLU A 122 -7.58 16.21 -7.76
CA GLU A 122 -8.10 17.46 -8.33
C GLU A 122 -7.13 18.66 -8.14
N CYS A 123 -5.97 18.42 -7.54
CA CYS A 123 -5.03 19.47 -7.11
C CYS A 123 -3.65 19.31 -7.78
N THR A 124 -2.93 20.42 -7.93
CA THR A 124 -1.58 20.42 -8.54
C THR A 124 -0.46 20.16 -7.55
N GLU A 125 -0.72 20.29 -6.24
CA GLU A 125 0.28 20.18 -5.18
C GLU A 125 -0.18 19.26 -4.06
N VAL A 126 0.67 18.28 -3.75
CA VAL A 126 0.51 17.40 -2.58
C VAL A 126 1.21 18.00 -1.39
N ARG A 127 0.60 17.89 -0.21
CA ARG A 127 1.19 18.29 1.08
C ARG A 127 2.70 17.97 1.14
N PRO A 128 3.57 18.96 1.44
CA PRO A 128 5.02 18.79 1.38
C PRO A 128 5.56 17.85 2.47
N ASP A 129 4.82 17.67 3.55
CA ASP A 129 5.12 16.75 4.64
C ASP A 129 4.56 15.34 4.43
N LEU A 130 3.90 15.09 3.29
CA LEU A 130 3.38 13.76 2.98
C LEU A 130 4.52 12.79 2.69
N VAL A 131 4.68 11.81 3.57
CA VAL A 131 5.62 10.70 3.40
C VAL A 131 4.85 9.46 3.00
N VAL A 132 5.16 8.91 1.82
CA VAL A 132 4.46 7.73 1.28
C VAL A 132 5.45 6.60 1.04
N VAL A 133 5.08 5.41 1.53
CA VAL A 133 5.74 4.16 1.18
C VAL A 133 4.87 3.41 0.17
N GLN A 134 5.42 3.24 -1.03
CA GLN A 134 4.78 2.44 -2.07
C GLN A 134 5.05 0.95 -1.84
N ILE A 135 3.99 0.15 -1.98
CA ILE A 135 3.97 -1.31 -1.97
C ILE A 135 3.79 -1.79 -3.42
N TYR A 136 4.62 -2.72 -3.86
CA TYR A 136 4.55 -3.29 -5.22
C TYR A 136 5.06 -4.74 -5.24
N VAL A 137 4.74 -5.47 -6.30
CA VAL A 137 5.23 -6.84 -6.52
C VAL A 137 6.56 -6.79 -7.27
N LYS A 138 7.55 -7.56 -6.81
CA LYS A 138 8.84 -7.63 -7.50
C LYS A 138 8.67 -8.19 -8.92
N GLY A 139 9.19 -7.48 -9.92
CA GLY A 139 9.06 -7.83 -11.33
C GLY A 139 7.87 -7.18 -12.02
N ASP A 140 7.00 -6.52 -11.26
CA ASP A 140 5.98 -5.60 -11.78
C ASP A 140 6.52 -4.17 -11.73
N ASP A 141 7.42 -3.88 -12.65
CA ASP A 141 8.15 -2.60 -12.66
C ASP A 141 7.32 -1.46 -13.27
N PHE A 142 6.19 -1.75 -13.91
CA PHE A 142 5.31 -0.73 -14.50
C PHE A 142 4.73 0.21 -13.45
N ALA A 143 4.29 -0.35 -12.32
CA ALA A 143 3.83 0.39 -11.15
C ALA A 143 4.91 1.33 -10.56
N LEU A 144 6.15 1.26 -11.03
CA LEU A 144 7.23 2.11 -10.54
C LEU A 144 7.36 3.44 -11.29
N THR A 145 6.58 3.63 -12.36
CA THR A 145 6.72 4.74 -13.31
C THR A 145 5.57 5.73 -13.24
N ASP A 146 5.84 7.01 -13.53
CA ASP A 146 4.79 8.03 -13.64
C ASP A 146 3.83 7.74 -14.81
N ALA A 147 4.34 7.18 -15.91
CA ALA A 147 3.56 6.89 -17.11
C ALA A 147 2.37 5.96 -16.80
N TYR A 148 2.58 4.96 -15.93
CA TYR A 148 1.54 4.06 -15.47
C TYR A 148 0.37 4.76 -14.79
N TYR A 149 0.66 5.78 -13.97
CA TYR A 149 -0.35 6.54 -13.23
C TYR A 149 -0.99 7.67 -14.06
N LYS A 150 -0.28 8.21 -15.07
CA LYS A 150 -0.82 9.23 -15.99
C LYS A 150 -1.72 8.65 -17.08
N GLY A 151 -1.30 7.55 -17.70
CA GLY A 151 -1.94 7.03 -18.92
C GLY A 151 -2.88 5.86 -18.68
N GLY A 152 -2.95 5.35 -17.44
CA GLY A 152 -3.59 4.07 -17.16
C GLY A 152 -2.82 2.90 -17.79
N VAL A 153 -3.45 1.72 -17.82
CA VAL A 153 -2.92 0.55 -18.54
C VAL A 153 -3.39 0.58 -19.99
N THR A 154 -2.43 0.55 -20.91
CA THR A 154 -2.65 0.35 -22.34
C THR A 154 -2.43 -1.13 -22.66
N TRP A 155 -3.39 -1.73 -23.36
CA TRP A 155 -3.40 -3.15 -23.77
C TRP A 155 -3.04 -3.29 -25.24
#